data_AF-P15984-F1
#
_entry.id   AF-P15984-F1
#
_cell.length_a   1.000
_cell.length_b   1.000
_cell.length_c   1.000
_cell.angle_alpha   90.00
_cell.angle_beta   90.00
_cell.angle_gamma   90.00
#
_symmetry.space_group_name_H-M   'P 1'
#
loop_
_entity.id
_entity.type
_entity.pdbx_description
1 polymer ?
#
loop_
_entity_poly.entity_id
_entity_poly.type
_entity_poly.pdbx_seq_one_letter_code
_entity_poly.pdbx_strand_id
1 'polypeptide(L)' 'ALRGFGVIDSIKTQIEAICNQTVSCADILTVAARDSVVALGGPSWTVPLGRRDSIDANEAEANSDLPGFNSSRSELEAAF' A
#
# COMPACT_ATOMS: atom_id res chain seq x y z
N ALA A 1 -0.18 9.14 12.28
CA ALA A 1 0.34 9.80 11.07
C ALA A 1 1.02 8.77 10.18
N LEU A 2 0.69 8.77 8.88
CA LEU A 2 1.36 7.92 7.89
C LEU A 2 2.72 8.51 7.50
N ARG A 3 3.66 7.67 7.06
CA ARG A 3 5.03 8.04 6.68
C ARG A 3 5.52 7.17 5.53
N GLY A 4 6.61 7.60 4.88
CA GLY A 4 7.25 6.83 3.81
C GLY A 4 6.87 7.27 2.39
N PHE A 5 6.00 8.27 2.23
CA PHE A 5 5.57 8.79 0.93
C PHE A 5 6.73 9.13 -0.02
N GLY A 6 7.74 9.88 0.45
CA GLY A 6 8.89 10.23 -0.39
C GLY A 6 9.76 9.04 -0.83
N VAL A 7 9.75 7.92 -0.10
CA VAL A 7 10.43 6.69 -0.53
C VAL A 7 9.68 6.07 -1.71
N ILE A 8 8.34 6.04 -1.65
CA ILE A 8 7.50 5.56 -2.75
C ILE A 8 7.65 6.45 -3.99
N ASP A 9 7.71 7.76 -3.83
CA ASP A 9 7.96 8.70 -4.94
C ASP A 9 9.34 8.46 -5.59
N SER A 10 10.36 8.19 -4.79
CA SER A 10 11.71 7.86 -5.30
C SER A 10 11.71 6.54 -6.07
N ILE A 11 11.00 5.52 -5.59
CA ILE A 11 10.83 4.24 -6.29
C ILE A 11 10.09 4.47 -7.62
N LYS A 12 8.97 5.21 -7.59
CA LYS A 12 8.19 5.53 -8.79
C LYS A 12 9.05 6.26 -9.82
N THR A 13 9.83 7.25 -9.40
CA THR A 13 10.73 8.01 -10.29
C THR A 13 11.74 7.09 -11.00
N GLN A 14 12.34 6.14 -10.28
CA GLN A 14 13.29 5.19 -10.86
C GLN A 14 12.63 4.21 -11.82
N ILE A 15 11.43 3.71 -11.48
CA ILE A 15 10.68 2.79 -12.32
C ILE A 15 10.23 3.48 -13.61
N GLU A 16 9.74 4.71 -13.53
CA GLU A 16 9.31 5.49 -14.70
C GLU A 16 10.46 5.80 -15.67
N ALA A 17 11.69 5.93 -15.16
CA ALA A 17 12.87 6.09 -16.00
C ALA A 17 13.21 4.82 -16.82
N ILE A 18 12.74 3.65 -16.39
CA ILE A 18 12.99 2.35 -17.04
C ILE A 18 11.80 1.96 -17.94
N CYS A 19 10.59 2.09 -17.41
CA CYS A 19 9.34 1.70 -18.07
C CYS A 19 8.24 2.74 -17.79
N ASN A 20 8.31 3.83 -18.55
CA ASN A 20 7.38 4.95 -18.47
C ASN A 20 5.91 4.47 -18.57
N GLN A 21 5.08 4.95 -17.65
CA GLN A 21 3.63 4.74 -17.56
C GLN A 21 3.18 3.26 -17.57
N THR A 22 4.06 2.34 -17.14
CA THR A 22 3.77 0.91 -17.19
C THR A 22 3.34 0.35 -15.84
N VAL A 23 3.99 0.75 -14.75
CA VAL A 23 3.76 0.20 -13.41
C VAL A 23 2.91 1.17 -12.58
N SER A 24 1.80 0.69 -12.03
CA SER A 24 0.93 1.50 -11.17
C SER A 24 1.54 1.77 -9.80
N CYS A 25 1.19 2.91 -9.20
CA CYS A 25 1.55 3.23 -7.81
C CYS A 25 0.98 2.20 -6.83
N ALA A 26 -0.22 1.68 -7.11
CA ALA A 26 -0.86 0.60 -6.35
C ALA A 26 0.00 -0.68 -6.31
N ASP A 27 0.56 -1.10 -7.44
CA ASP A 27 1.44 -2.28 -7.47
C ASP A 27 2.81 -1.99 -6.86
N ILE A 28 3.35 -0.77 -7.01
CA ILE A 28 4.59 -0.35 -6.33
C ILE A 28 4.44 -0.47 -4.81
N LEU A 29 3.36 0.07 -4.24
CA LEU A 29 3.08 -0.03 -2.81
C LEU A 29 2.96 -1.49 -2.35
N THR A 30 2.28 -2.33 -3.15
CA THR A 30 2.09 -3.74 -2.81
C THR A 30 3.42 -4.51 -2.81
N VAL A 31 4.28 -4.30 -3.80
CA VAL A 31 5.60 -4.94 -3.88
C VAL A 31 6.53 -4.39 -2.80
N ALA A 32 6.55 -3.08 -2.58
CA ALA A 32 7.35 -2.45 -1.53
C ALA A 32 7.01 -2.98 -0.13
N ALA A 33 5.72 -3.24 0.14
CA ALA A 33 5.29 -3.88 1.39
C ALA A 33 5.85 -5.30 1.53
N ARG A 34 5.76 -6.14 0.48
CA ARG A 34 6.32 -7.49 0.49
C ARG A 34 7.83 -7.47 0.68
N ASP A 35 8.54 -6.61 -0.06
CA ASP A 35 10.00 -6.50 0.02
C ASP A 35 10.45 -5.99 1.40
N SER A 36 9.70 -5.07 2.01
CA SER A 36 9.96 -4.61 3.38
C SER A 36 9.82 -5.73 4.42
N VAL A 37 8.81 -6.59 4.28
CA VAL A 37 8.65 -7.77 5.16
C VAL A 37 9.83 -8.73 5.01
N VAL A 38 10.23 -9.03 3.77
CA VAL A 38 11.40 -9.90 3.50
C VAL A 38 12.69 -9.29 4.05
N ALA A 39 12.91 -7.99 3.88
CA ALA A 39 14.10 -7.29 4.37
C ALA A 39 14.24 -7.35 5.91
N LEU A 40 13.12 -7.49 6.62
CA LEU A 40 13.09 -7.65 8.09
C LEU A 40 13.10 -9.12 8.53
N GLY A 41 13.38 -10.06 7.63
CA GLY A 41 13.46 -11.50 7.92
C GLY A 41 12.11 -12.22 7.91
N GLY A 42 11.06 -11.58 7.39
CA GLY A 42 9.75 -12.19 7.19
C GLY A 42 9.69 -13.15 5.98
N PRO A 43 8.53 -13.79 5.77
CA PRO A 43 8.34 -14.70 4.65
C PRO A 43 8.35 -13.96 3.32
N SER A 44 8.69 -14.68 2.25
CA SER A 44 8.48 -14.22 0.88
C SER A 44 7.22 -14.87 0.30
N TRP A 45 6.52 -14.13 -0.56
CA TRP A 45 5.39 -14.63 -1.33
C TRP A 45 5.34 -13.94 -2.69
N THR A 46 4.65 -14.57 -3.65
CA THR A 46 4.38 -13.96 -4.96
C THR A 46 3.26 -12.95 -4.83
N VAL A 47 3.55 -11.69 -5.20
CA VAL A 47 2.56 -10.62 -5.22
C VAL A 47 1.82 -10.66 -6.57
N PRO A 48 0.48 -10.85 -6.59
CA PRO A 48 -0.29 -10.67 -7.82
C PRO A 48 -0.26 -9.19 -8.24
N LEU A 49 -0.02 -8.93 -9.51
CA LEU A 49 0.09 -7.59 -10.11
C LEU A 49 -1.03 -7.33 -11.11
N GLY A 50 -1.15 -6.09 -11.58
CA GLY A 50 -2.17 -5.63 -12.52
C GLY A 50 -3.15 -4.64 -11.92
N ARG A 51 -2.90 -4.12 -10.70
CA ARG A 51 -3.72 -3.05 -10.11
C ARG A 51 -3.55 -1.77 -10.92
N ARG A 52 -4.56 -0.91 -10.90
CA ARG A 52 -4.53 0.42 -11.50
C ARG A 52 -4.73 1.47 -10.43
N ASP A 53 -4.17 2.65 -10.67
CA ASP A 53 -4.29 3.78 -9.75
C ASP A 53 -5.68 4.42 -9.85
N SER A 54 -6.21 4.85 -8.71
CA SER A 54 -7.45 5.63 -8.66
C SER A 54 -7.22 7.04 -9.22
N ILE A 55 -8.30 7.68 -9.65
CA ILE A 55 -8.28 9.09 -10.10
C ILE A 55 -8.70 10.06 -9.00
N ASP A 56 -9.11 9.54 -7.84
CA ASP A 56 -9.57 10.30 -6.69
C ASP A 56 -9.20 9.59 -5.39
N ALA A 57 -9.28 10.30 -4.28
CA ALA A 57 -9.08 9.78 -2.93
C ALA A 57 -10.37 9.93 -2.11
N ASN A 58 -10.58 9.05 -1.13
CA ASN A 58 -11.78 9.08 -0.29
C ASN A 58 -11.43 9.21 1.20
N GLU A 59 -11.48 10.44 1.70
CA GLU A 59 -11.24 10.74 3.12
C GLU A 59 -12.36 10.18 4.01
N ALA A 60 -13.60 10.19 3.54
CA ALA A 60 -14.74 9.70 4.31
C ALA A 60 -14.62 8.19 4.57
N GLU A 61 -14.31 7.40 3.53
CA GLU A 61 -14.05 5.96 3.66
C GLU A 61 -12.81 5.69 4.51
N ALA A 62 -11.73 6.46 4.37
CA ALA A 62 -10.56 6.29 5.23
C ALA A 62 -10.89 6.50 6.73
N ASN A 63 -11.80 7.42 7.06
CA ASN A 63 -12.24 7.68 8.43
C ASN A 63 -13.24 6.64 8.94
N SER A 64 -14.06 6.02 8.07
CA SER A 64 -15.04 5.00 8.48
C SER A 64 -14.49 3.58 8.51
N ASP A 65 -13.56 3.25 7.62
CA ASP A 65 -13.18 1.86 7.36
C ASP A 65 -11.89 1.46 8.11
N LEU A 66 -11.10 2.44 8.58
CA LEU A 66 -9.90 2.16 9.38
C LEU A 66 -10.28 1.98 10.87
N PRO A 67 -10.00 0.82 11.48
CA PRO A 67 -10.31 0.59 12.88
C PRO A 67 -9.44 1.48 13.80
N GLY A 68 -10.06 1.95 14.89
CA GLY A 68 -9.38 2.70 15.93
C GLY A 68 -8.51 1.79 16.80
N PHE A 69 -7.49 2.38 17.44
CA PHE A 69 -6.64 1.64 18.39
C PHE A 69 -7.42 1.14 19.62
N ASN A 70 -8.59 1.72 19.89
CA ASN A 70 -9.47 1.42 21.01
C ASN A 70 -10.71 0.61 20.62
N SER A 71 -10.77 0.10 19.37
CA SER A 71 -11.88 -0.74 18.91
C SER A 71 -11.97 -2.03 19.72
N SER A 72 -13.19 -2.38 20.12
CA SER A 72 -13.55 -3.64 20.73
C SER A 72 -13.36 -4.81 19.75
N ARG A 73 -13.34 -6.03 20.30
CA ARG A 73 -13.27 -7.25 19.49
C ARG A 73 -14.38 -7.30 18.43
N SER A 74 -15.62 -6.97 18.80
CA SER A 74 -16.76 -6.99 17.87
C SER A 74 -16.63 -5.96 16.76
N GLU A 75 -16.02 -4.80 17.03
CA GLU A 75 -15.78 -3.77 16.01
C GLU A 75 -14.67 -4.20 15.04
N LEU A 76 -13.60 -4.83 15.55
CA LEU A 76 -12.55 -5.38 14.72
C LEU A 76 -13.05 -6.54 13.85
N GLU A 77 -13.89 -7.42 14.39
CA GLU A 77 -14.52 -8.50 13.62
C GLU A 77 -15.48 -7.97 12.54
N ALA A 78 -16.10 -6.81 12.74
CA ALA A 78 -16.98 -6.20 11.75
C ALA A 78 -16.22 -5.45 10.64
N ALA A 79 -14.99 -5.02 10.90
CA ALA A 79 -14.17 -4.26 9.96
C ALA A 79 -13.38 -5.12 8.96
N PHE A 80 -13.27 -6.43 9.20
CA PHE A 80 -12.47 -7.39 8.41
C PHE A 80 -13.33 -8.54 7.88
#